data_AF-A0A927YLR3-F1
#
_entry.id   AF-A0A927YLR3-F1
#
_cell.length_a   1.000
_cell.length_b   1.000
_cell.length_c   1.000
_cell.angle_alpha   90.00
_cell.angle_beta   90.00
_cell.angle_gamma   90.00
#
_symmetry.space_group_name_H-M   'P 1'
#
loop_
_entity.id
_entity.type
_entity.pdbx_description
1 polymer ?
#
loop_
_entity_poly.entity_id
_entity_poly.type
_entity_poly.pdbx_seq_one_letter_code
_entity_poly.pdbx_strand_id
1 'polypeptide(L)'
;MEGLDLYEVVFYRSNFLHLTGLKLNRRKITSAINFYSKCLDGRLSEDDFIMAKDGSSVQKLEVLENMMNIKKTASMIGDFSDFGLKLYSEKIAGNTFACMGFVEDSYTNLNVPNTLLKKDIRDVSSKPQKKIYAILSKAFAEEKYTIIEKCDSSLVLSKIVALKDYM
;
A
#
# COMPACT_ATOMS: atom_id res chain seq x y z
N MET A 1 -20.85 -11.60 -14.83
CA MET A 1 -20.24 -10.37 -14.27
C MET A 1 -19.09 -10.00 -15.17
N GLU A 2 -19.39 -9.26 -16.23
CA GLU A 2 -18.39 -8.51 -17.00
C GLU A 2 -18.19 -7.16 -16.28
N GLY A 3 -16.95 -6.64 -16.22
CA GLY A 3 -16.66 -5.32 -15.62
C GLY A 3 -16.01 -5.31 -14.23
N LEU A 4 -15.34 -6.39 -13.81
CA LEU A 4 -14.42 -6.35 -12.67
C LEU A 4 -13.01 -6.07 -13.16
N ASP A 5 -12.38 -5.04 -12.60
CA ASP A 5 -10.98 -4.73 -12.84
C ASP A 5 -10.09 -5.38 -11.78
N LEU A 6 -8.91 -5.81 -12.20
CA LEU A 6 -7.86 -6.32 -11.33
C LEU A 6 -6.76 -5.28 -11.19
N TYR A 7 -6.22 -5.14 -9.98
CA TYR A 7 -5.05 -4.31 -9.72
C TYR A 7 -4.11 -5.06 -8.77
N GLU A 8 -2.98 -5.51 -9.31
CA GLU A 8 -1.98 -6.28 -8.60
C GLU A 8 -0.89 -5.36 -8.06
N VAL A 9 -0.49 -5.58 -6.80
CA VAL A 9 0.52 -4.79 -6.10
C VAL A 9 1.50 -5.71 -5.38
N VAL A 10 2.75 -5.26 -5.24
CA VAL A 10 3.81 -6.00 -4.54
C VAL A 10 4.40 -5.14 -3.42
N PHE A 11 4.69 -5.77 -2.29
CA PHE A 11 5.23 -5.12 -1.10
C PHE A 11 6.67 -5.57 -0.85
N TYR A 12 7.64 -4.72 -1.21
CA TYR A 12 9.04 -4.96 -0.88
C TYR A 12 9.41 -4.37 0.48
N ARG A 13 10.43 -4.95 1.11
CA ARG A 13 11.03 -4.45 2.37
C ARG A 13 11.49 -2.99 2.25
N SER A 14 11.98 -2.61 1.08
CA SER A 14 12.42 -1.23 0.79
C SER A 14 11.27 -0.24 0.80
N ASN A 15 10.05 -0.65 0.43
CA ASN A 15 8.90 0.26 0.39
C ASN A 15 8.48 0.72 1.79
N PHE A 16 8.72 -0.10 2.83
CA PHE A 16 8.30 0.21 4.20
C PHE A 16 8.80 1.57 4.68
N LEU A 17 10.04 1.96 4.33
CA LEU A 17 10.59 3.27 4.67
C LEU A 17 9.70 4.42 4.18
N HIS A 18 9.20 4.34 2.94
CA HIS A 18 8.32 5.36 2.37
C HIS A 18 6.99 5.50 3.13
N LEU A 19 6.48 4.39 3.66
CA LEU A 19 5.26 4.33 4.44
C LEU A 19 5.42 4.95 5.82
N THR A 20 6.63 4.94 6.40
CA THR A 20 6.91 5.64 7.67
C THR A 20 7.07 7.15 7.51
N GLY A 21 7.44 7.61 6.32
CA GLY A 21 7.78 9.02 6.09
C GLY A 21 9.07 9.49 6.77
N LEU A 22 9.88 8.58 7.32
CA LEU A 22 11.12 8.90 7.99
C LEU A 22 12.26 9.12 6.98
N LYS A 23 13.21 10.00 7.33
CA LYS A 23 14.47 10.16 6.59
C LYS A 23 15.59 9.46 7.34
N LEU A 24 16.34 8.61 6.65
CA LEU A 24 17.42 7.85 7.27
C LEU A 24 18.62 8.73 7.60
N ASN A 25 19.22 8.51 8.78
CA ASN A 25 20.56 8.98 9.08
C ASN A 25 21.58 8.09 8.35
N ARG A 26 22.04 8.55 7.18
CA ARG A 26 22.93 7.76 6.30
C ARG A 26 24.28 7.38 6.91
N ARG A 27 24.66 7.96 8.06
CA ARG A 27 25.86 7.54 8.80
C ARG A 27 25.64 6.25 9.60
N LYS A 28 24.39 5.96 10.00
CA LYS A 28 24.02 4.79 10.81
C LYS A 28 23.25 3.73 10.04
N ILE A 29 22.47 4.15 9.05
CA ILE A 29 21.63 3.27 8.23
C ILE A 29 22.06 3.36 6.78
N THR A 30 22.46 2.22 6.21
CA THR A 30 23.02 2.14 4.85
C THR A 30 21.94 2.06 3.77
N SER A 31 20.74 1.56 4.09
CA SER A 31 19.65 1.39 3.11
C SER A 31 18.27 1.25 3.77
N ALA A 32 17.22 1.36 2.98
CA ALA A 32 15.84 1.06 3.41
C ALA A 32 15.67 -0.40 3.86
N ILE A 33 16.43 -1.34 3.28
CA ILE A 33 16.41 -2.76 3.69
C ILE A 33 17.07 -2.93 5.06
N ASN A 34 18.19 -2.24 5.31
CA ASN A 34 18.84 -2.22 6.61
C ASN A 34 17.91 -1.61 7.69
N PHE A 35 17.24 -0.51 7.36
CA PHE A 35 16.20 0.09 8.20
C PHE A 35 15.10 -0.93 8.56
N TYR A 36 14.51 -1.58 7.56
CA TYR A 36 13.46 -2.57 7.76
C TYR A 36 13.92 -3.73 8.66
N SER A 37 15.15 -4.23 8.45
CA SER A 37 15.71 -5.31 9.26
C SER A 37 15.87 -4.90 10.73
N LYS A 38 16.39 -3.69 11.00
CA LYS A 38 16.45 -3.15 12.37
C LYS A 38 15.08 -3.01 13.03
N CYS A 39 14.05 -2.62 12.28
CA CYS A 39 12.68 -2.56 12.81
C CYS A 39 12.21 -3.94 13.27
N LEU A 40 12.39 -4.98 12.44
CA LEU A 40 12.00 -6.34 12.78
C LEU A 40 12.76 -6.89 14.00
N ASP A 41 14.04 -6.53 14.12
CA ASP A 41 14.88 -7.00 15.21
C ASP A 41 14.68 -6.20 16.52
N GLY A 42 13.83 -5.16 16.53
CA GLY A 42 13.67 -4.26 17.68
C GLY A 42 14.92 -3.44 17.99
N ARG A 43 15.76 -3.15 16.98
CA ARG A 43 17.06 -2.48 17.11
C ARG A 43 17.11 -1.08 16.47
N LEU A 44 15.95 -0.53 16.11
CA LEU A 44 15.87 0.83 15.58
C LEU A 44 15.98 1.85 16.73
N SER A 45 16.93 2.78 16.62
CA SER A 45 17.13 3.88 17.57
C SER A 45 16.62 5.20 16.99
N GLU A 46 16.25 6.17 17.84
CA GLU A 46 15.85 7.52 17.40
C GLU A 46 16.94 8.23 16.59
N ASP A 47 18.22 7.95 16.86
CA ASP A 47 19.33 8.52 16.10
C ASP A 47 19.46 7.96 14.67
N ASP A 48 18.79 6.84 14.37
CA ASP A 48 18.87 6.18 13.07
C ASP A 48 18.06 6.92 11.99
N PHE A 49 17.17 7.83 12.39
CA PHE A 49 16.27 8.54 11.48
C PHE A 49 15.97 9.98 11.93
N ILE A 50 15.32 10.72 11.04
CA ILE A 50 14.89 12.09 11.24
C ILE A 50 13.44 12.19 10.77
N MET A 51 12.58 12.80 11.58
CA MET A 51 11.20 13.12 11.18
C MET A 51 11.18 14.29 10.20
N ALA A 52 10.24 14.24 9.25
CA ALA A 52 10.01 15.34 8.33
C ALA A 52 9.47 16.57 9.07
N LYS A 53 10.02 17.75 8.76
CA LYS A 53 9.67 19.02 9.40
C LYS A 53 8.23 19.49 9.13
N ASP A 54 7.62 18.98 8.07
CA ASP A 54 6.24 19.30 7.66
C ASP A 54 5.18 18.47 8.39
N GLY A 55 5.58 17.63 9.35
CA GLY A 55 4.67 16.77 10.12
C GLY A 55 4.20 15.52 9.38
N SER A 56 4.62 15.32 8.13
CA SER A 56 4.17 14.16 7.32
C SER A 56 4.57 12.81 7.93
N SER A 57 5.74 12.72 8.59
CA SER A 57 6.14 11.49 9.29
C SER A 57 5.16 11.15 10.41
N VAL A 58 4.70 12.13 11.19
CA VAL A 58 3.77 11.90 12.31
C VAL A 58 2.44 11.37 11.77
N GLN A 59 1.87 12.03 10.76
CA GLN A 59 0.62 11.62 10.13
C GLN A 59 0.69 10.20 9.56
N LYS A 60 1.83 9.83 8.95
CA LYS A 60 2.06 8.48 8.41
C LYS A 60 2.18 7.44 9.52
N LEU A 61 2.95 7.73 10.57
CA LEU A 61 3.15 6.81 11.70
C LEU A 61 1.85 6.54 12.47
N GLU A 62 0.98 7.53 12.63
CA GLU A 62 -0.34 7.37 13.29
C GLU A 62 -1.25 6.33 12.61
N VAL A 63 -1.15 6.18 11.29
CA VAL A 63 -1.98 5.22 10.54
C VAL A 63 -1.23 3.97 10.12
N LEU A 64 0.10 3.93 10.31
CA LEU A 64 0.97 2.88 9.79
C LEU A 64 0.51 1.48 10.22
N GLU A 65 0.32 1.26 11.51
CA GLU A 65 -0.07 -0.04 12.05
C GLU A 65 -1.40 -0.54 11.46
N ASN A 66 -2.41 0.34 11.43
CA ASN A 66 -3.71 0.04 10.82
C ASN A 66 -3.57 -0.32 9.33
N MET A 67 -2.71 0.41 8.61
CA MET A 67 -2.50 0.23 7.18
C MET A 67 -1.62 -0.96 6.83
N MET A 68 -0.90 -1.58 7.78
CA MET A 68 -0.25 -2.88 7.55
C MET A 68 -1.27 -4.00 7.31
N ASN A 69 -2.52 -3.81 7.75
CA ASN A 69 -3.63 -4.72 7.49
C ASN A 69 -4.49 -4.29 6.28
N ILE A 70 -3.98 -3.47 5.37
CA ILE A 70 -4.71 -2.97 4.19
C ILE A 70 -5.39 -4.08 3.38
N LYS A 71 -4.76 -5.26 3.29
CA LYS A 71 -5.30 -6.45 2.60
C LYS A 71 -6.63 -6.96 3.16
N LYS A 72 -6.99 -6.55 4.38
CA LYS A 72 -8.28 -6.85 5.03
C LYS A 72 -9.18 -5.61 5.14
N THR A 73 -8.60 -4.43 5.26
CA THR A 73 -9.33 -3.21 5.62
C THR A 73 -9.66 -2.29 4.45
N ALA A 74 -8.97 -2.40 3.30
CA ALA A 74 -9.26 -1.58 2.13
C ALA A 74 -10.65 -1.90 1.57
N SER A 75 -11.44 -0.85 1.30
CA SER A 75 -12.80 -0.95 0.78
C SER A 75 -12.98 -0.28 -0.57
N MET A 76 -12.09 0.64 -0.93
CA MET A 76 -12.16 1.44 -2.14
C MET A 76 -10.78 1.53 -2.79
N ILE A 77 -10.78 1.66 -4.12
CA ILE A 77 -9.61 1.96 -4.95
C ILE A 77 -9.99 3.02 -6.00
N GLY A 78 -9.06 3.90 -6.34
CA GLY A 78 -9.27 4.93 -7.37
C GLY A 78 -7.96 5.50 -7.90
N ASP A 79 -8.07 6.33 -8.93
CA ASP A 79 -6.95 7.11 -9.44
C ASP A 79 -6.64 8.24 -8.46
N PHE A 80 -5.37 8.44 -8.13
CA PHE A 80 -4.97 9.52 -7.23
C PHE A 80 -5.15 10.88 -7.90
N SER A 81 -5.73 11.84 -7.19
CA SER A 81 -6.08 13.15 -7.75
C SER A 81 -5.86 14.32 -6.79
N ASP A 82 -5.10 14.14 -5.71
CA ASP A 82 -4.88 15.23 -4.75
C ASP A 82 -3.94 16.28 -5.35
N PHE A 83 -4.54 17.35 -5.87
CA PHE A 83 -3.85 18.50 -6.46
C PHE A 83 -2.95 19.27 -5.48
N GLY A 84 -3.00 18.98 -4.18
CA GLY A 84 -2.23 19.68 -3.14
C GLY A 84 -0.91 19.04 -2.74
N LEU A 85 -0.70 17.76 -3.04
CA LEU A 85 0.49 17.02 -2.60
C LEU A 85 1.49 16.85 -3.75
N LYS A 86 2.78 17.18 -3.51
CA LYS A 86 3.90 16.78 -4.40
C LYS A 86 4.19 15.27 -4.32
N LEU A 87 3.14 14.46 -4.22
CA LEU A 87 3.23 13.01 -4.18
C LEU A 87 2.80 12.47 -5.53
N TYR A 88 3.72 11.78 -6.19
CA TYR A 88 3.41 11.07 -7.41
C TYR A 88 2.94 9.66 -7.04
N SER A 89 1.63 9.46 -6.97
CA SER A 89 0.99 8.14 -6.90
C SER A 89 0.01 8.04 -8.05
N GLU A 90 -0.19 6.84 -8.58
CA GLU A 90 -1.09 6.60 -9.71
C GLU A 90 -2.44 6.08 -9.20
N LYS A 91 -2.40 5.06 -8.35
CA LYS A 91 -3.58 4.51 -7.67
C LYS A 91 -3.52 4.77 -6.18
N ILE A 92 -4.68 4.79 -5.56
CA ILE A 92 -4.83 4.83 -4.11
C ILE A 92 -5.88 3.83 -3.68
N ALA A 93 -5.59 3.06 -2.63
CA ALA A 93 -6.54 2.13 -2.03
C ALA A 93 -6.60 2.29 -0.52
N GLY A 94 -7.78 2.07 0.07
CA GLY A 94 -8.00 2.31 1.48
C GLY A 94 -9.47 2.43 1.84
N ASN A 95 -9.74 3.22 2.85
CA ASN A 95 -11.08 3.46 3.38
C ASN A 95 -11.21 4.94 3.81
N THR A 96 -12.22 5.25 4.61
CA THR A 96 -12.50 6.62 5.08
C THR A 96 -11.55 7.09 6.19
N PHE A 97 -10.77 6.19 6.78
CA PHE A 97 -9.81 6.50 7.84
C PHE A 97 -8.42 6.83 7.29
N ALA A 98 -7.92 5.99 6.39
CA ALA A 98 -6.61 6.15 5.77
C ALA A 98 -6.52 5.41 4.44
N CYS A 99 -5.51 5.78 3.65
CA CYS A 99 -5.26 5.17 2.35
C CYS A 99 -3.77 5.08 2.02
N MET A 100 -3.45 4.16 1.12
CA MET A 100 -2.10 3.87 0.63
C MET A 100 -2.03 4.15 -0.87
N GLY A 101 -1.02 4.92 -1.26
CA GLY A 101 -0.71 5.18 -2.66
C GLY A 101 0.12 4.05 -3.26
N PHE A 102 -0.07 3.82 -4.56
CA PHE A 102 0.69 2.89 -5.37
C PHE A 102 1.16 3.57 -6.65
N VAL A 103 2.33 3.17 -7.11
CA VAL A 103 2.97 3.64 -8.34
C VAL A 103 3.67 2.45 -8.99
N GLU A 104 3.72 2.42 -10.32
CA GLU A 104 4.57 1.48 -11.04
C GLU A 104 6.06 1.77 -10.77
N ASP A 105 6.79 0.77 -10.29
CA ASP A 105 8.24 0.85 -10.17
C ASP A 105 8.89 0.70 -11.55
N SER A 106 9.67 1.69 -11.99
CA SER A 106 10.23 1.71 -13.34
C SER A 106 11.31 0.65 -13.62
N TYR A 107 11.80 -0.04 -12.59
CA TYR A 107 12.78 -1.13 -12.77
C TYR A 107 12.09 -2.48 -12.88
N THR A 108 11.05 -2.73 -12.09
CA THR A 108 10.34 -4.01 -12.07
C THR A 108 9.07 -4.03 -12.92
N ASN A 109 8.53 -2.86 -13.30
CA ASN A 109 7.20 -2.67 -13.90
C ASN A 109 6.08 -3.27 -13.03
N LEU A 110 6.26 -3.22 -11.70
CA LEU A 110 5.27 -3.73 -10.74
C LEU A 110 4.75 -2.57 -9.91
N ASN A 111 3.46 -2.60 -9.56
CA ASN A 111 2.89 -1.59 -8.69
C ASN A 111 3.37 -1.79 -7.26
N VAL A 112 4.01 -0.78 -6.69
CA VAL A 112 4.56 -0.81 -5.33
C VAL A 112 3.93 0.28 -4.46
N PRO A 113 3.80 0.06 -3.15
CA PRO A 113 3.32 1.10 -2.26
C PRO A 113 4.40 2.18 -2.09
N ASN A 114 4.00 3.44 -2.21
CA ASN A 114 4.92 4.58 -2.17
C ASN A 114 4.59 5.61 -1.08
N THR A 115 3.38 5.57 -0.51
CA THR A 115 2.98 6.51 0.54
C THR A 115 1.78 6.02 1.35
N LEU A 116 1.66 6.53 2.58
CA LEU A 116 0.45 6.48 3.39
C LEU A 116 -0.11 7.89 3.57
N LEU A 117 -1.43 8.00 3.58
CA LEU A 117 -2.16 9.23 3.82
C LEU A 117 -3.22 9.00 4.91
N LYS A 118 -3.16 9.81 5.97
CA LYS A 118 -4.23 9.92 6.98
C LYS A 118 -5.34 10.81 6.44
N LYS A 119 -6.04 10.31 5.43
CA LYS A 119 -7.14 10.99 4.73
C LYS A 119 -8.19 9.98 4.32
N ASP A 120 -9.42 10.46 4.21
CA ASP A 120 -10.47 9.72 3.53
C ASP A 120 -10.10 9.56 2.05
N ILE A 121 -10.13 8.33 1.54
CA ILE A 121 -9.81 8.06 0.14
C ILE A 121 -10.65 8.89 -0.85
N ARG A 122 -11.89 9.25 -0.49
CA ARG A 122 -12.80 10.01 -1.35
C ARG A 122 -12.33 11.45 -1.59
N ASP A 123 -11.46 11.96 -0.72
CA ASP A 123 -10.92 13.32 -0.82
C ASP A 123 -9.64 13.37 -1.68
N VAL A 124 -9.02 12.22 -1.94
CA VAL A 124 -7.72 12.11 -2.63
C VAL A 124 -7.75 11.26 -3.90
N SER A 125 -8.95 10.86 -4.32
CA SER A 125 -9.14 10.06 -5.54
C SER A 125 -10.16 10.67 -6.49
N SER A 126 -9.93 10.47 -7.79
CA SER A 126 -10.86 10.83 -8.85
C SER A 126 -12.17 10.07 -8.69
N LYS A 127 -13.28 10.76 -8.97
CA LYS A 127 -14.61 10.15 -8.99
C LYS A 127 -14.89 9.52 -10.36
N PRO A 128 -15.62 8.39 -10.43
CA PRO A 128 -16.10 7.60 -9.30
C PRO A 128 -15.02 6.68 -8.71
N GLN A 129 -14.98 6.55 -7.39
CA GLN A 129 -14.18 5.52 -6.73
C GLN A 129 -14.78 4.13 -6.99
N LYS A 130 -13.92 3.12 -7.13
CA LYS A 130 -14.32 1.74 -7.33
C LYS A 130 -14.36 1.00 -5.99
N LYS A 131 -15.41 0.21 -5.76
CA LYS A 131 -15.51 -0.67 -4.60
C LYS A 131 -14.57 -1.86 -4.79
N ILE A 132 -13.82 -2.21 -3.75
CA ILE A 132 -13.04 -3.45 -3.71
C ILE A 132 -13.97 -4.58 -3.25
N TYR A 133 -14.24 -5.53 -4.14
CA TYR A 133 -15.06 -6.70 -3.84
C TYR A 133 -14.25 -7.85 -3.24
N ALA A 134 -13.00 -8.02 -3.64
CA ALA A 134 -12.14 -9.06 -3.09
C ALA A 134 -10.69 -8.61 -3.03
N ILE A 135 -9.95 -9.17 -2.08
CA ILE A 135 -8.50 -9.04 -1.96
C ILE A 135 -7.95 -10.44 -1.77
N LEU A 136 -7.04 -10.81 -2.65
CA LEU A 136 -6.31 -12.07 -2.60
C LEU A 136 -4.84 -11.78 -2.28
N SER A 137 -4.16 -12.73 -1.66
CA SER A 137 -2.72 -12.65 -1.42
C SER A 137 -2.02 -13.97 -1.72
N LYS A 138 -0.72 -13.87 -2.00
CA LYS A 138 0.20 -14.99 -2.19
C LYS A 138 1.58 -14.61 -1.68
N ALA A 139 2.40 -15.60 -1.35
CA ALA A 139 3.81 -15.36 -1.11
C ALA A 139 4.53 -15.00 -2.43
N PHE A 140 5.67 -14.31 -2.32
CA PHE A 140 6.39 -13.83 -3.50
C PHE A 140 6.82 -14.97 -4.46
N ALA A 141 7.17 -16.13 -3.91
CA ALA A 141 7.61 -17.30 -4.68
C ALA A 141 6.45 -18.14 -5.24
N GLU A 142 5.20 -17.85 -4.85
CA GLU A 142 4.03 -18.59 -5.33
C GLU A 142 3.54 -18.01 -6.65
N GLU A 143 3.11 -18.89 -7.55
CA GLU A 143 2.52 -18.47 -8.83
C GLU A 143 1.06 -18.05 -8.67
N LYS A 144 0.34 -18.70 -7.75
CA LYS A 144 -1.11 -18.58 -7.59
C LYS A 144 -1.54 -17.89 -6.29
N TYR A 145 -2.66 -17.19 -6.37
CA TYR A 145 -3.35 -16.52 -5.27
C TYR A 145 -4.21 -17.51 -4.49
N THR A 146 -3.63 -18.08 -3.44
CA THR A 146 -4.29 -19.12 -2.62
C THR A 146 -5.01 -18.58 -1.39
N ILE A 147 -4.69 -17.35 -0.95
CA ILE A 147 -5.25 -16.75 0.26
C ILE A 147 -6.30 -15.71 -0.11
N ILE A 148 -7.52 -15.90 0.40
CA ILE A 148 -8.60 -14.90 0.31
C ILE A 148 -8.56 -14.07 1.58
N GLU A 149 -8.03 -12.85 1.49
CA GLU A 149 -7.92 -11.92 2.63
C GLU A 149 -9.26 -11.21 2.90
N LYS A 150 -10.01 -10.94 1.84
CA LYS A 150 -11.33 -10.31 1.86
C LYS A 150 -12.15 -10.75 0.65
N CYS A 151 -13.43 -11.03 0.83
CA CYS A 151 -14.36 -11.25 -0.26
C CYS A 151 -15.76 -10.78 0.15
N ASP A 152 -16.41 -10.00 -0.71
CA ASP A 152 -17.80 -9.61 -0.56
C ASP A 152 -18.70 -10.84 -0.77
N SER A 153 -19.73 -10.99 0.06
CA SER A 153 -20.70 -12.08 -0.02
C SER A 153 -21.44 -12.14 -1.36
N SER A 154 -21.54 -11.03 -2.09
CA SER A 154 -22.17 -11.00 -3.41
C SER A 154 -21.31 -11.65 -4.50
N LEU A 155 -20.04 -11.96 -4.20
CA LEU A 155 -19.06 -12.40 -5.17
C LEU A 155 -18.77 -13.90 -5.02
N VAL A 156 -18.90 -14.65 -6.12
CA VAL A 156 -18.48 -16.05 -6.19
C VAL A 156 -17.21 -16.13 -7.03
N LEU A 157 -16.04 -16.18 -6.37
CA LEU A 157 -14.72 -16.10 -7.01
C LEU A 157 -14.52 -17.14 -8.12
N SER A 158 -14.97 -18.37 -7.91
CA SER A 158 -14.86 -19.46 -8.90
C SER A 158 -15.60 -19.19 -10.22
N LYS A 159 -16.53 -18.22 -10.24
CA LYS A 159 -17.28 -17.81 -11.42
C LYS A 159 -16.63 -16.62 -12.14
N ILE A 160 -15.55 -16.06 -11.63
CA ILE A 160 -14.86 -14.91 -12.23
C ILE A 160 -13.80 -15.44 -13.20
N VAL A 161 -14.09 -15.32 -14.50
CA VAL A 161 -13.21 -15.81 -15.57
C VAL A 161 -11.81 -15.18 -15.48
N ALA A 162 -11.73 -13.88 -15.18
CA ALA A 162 -10.47 -13.15 -15.08
C ALA A 162 -9.54 -13.66 -13.96
N LEU A 163 -10.05 -14.41 -12.98
CA LEU A 163 -9.22 -14.95 -11.88
C LEU A 163 -8.70 -16.36 -12.17
N LYS A 164 -9.13 -17.04 -13.24
CA LYS A 164 -8.72 -18.42 -13.53
C LYS A 164 -7.21 -18.59 -13.69
N ASP A 165 -6.54 -17.59 -14.25
CA ASP A 165 -5.08 -17.62 -14.42
C ASP A 165 -4.33 -17.18 -13.16
N TYR A 166 -5.01 -16.53 -12.21
CA TYR A 166 -4.42 -16.04 -10.96
C TYR A 166 -4.60 -17.00 -9.79
N MET A 167 -5.69 -17.76 -9.74
CA MET A 167 -5.96 -18.79 -8.73
C MET A 167 -5.50 -20.17 -9.20
#